data_AF-A0AAV3T0A6-F1
#
_entry.id   AF-A0AAV3T0A6-F1
#
_cell.length_a   1.000
_cell.length_b   1.000
_cell.length_c   1.000
_cell.angle_alpha   90.00
_cell.angle_beta   90.00
_cell.angle_gamma   90.00
#
_symmetry.space_group_name_H-M   'P 1'
#
loop_
_entity.id
_entity.type
_entity.pdbx_description
1 polymer ?
#
loop_
_entity_poly.entity_id
_entity_poly.type
_entity_poly.pdbx_seq_one_letter_code
_entity_poly.pdbx_strand_id
1 'polypeptide(L)'
;MHLESMEHDAADWTQVSHESHLRAFVEWCREHGGIDSMADLDGRDLYQFRIWRRNGGYSKGKTDELAPKTIHGALATLRSFLRFCAQIEAVEEDLYEKVPLPSLSKHEEVSDSTIEPERVPPILDYLSQYEYASREHVIWTLIWHTGARSGGVRALDLRDADLDTDTPGLNYVHRPGSGTPLKNDDDGERYNRISRSVASTLQDYIDGPRKNVEDDHGRRPLVTTRYGRVSSSSIRQTFYRWTRPCRVGVVCPHGEEPDTCEWATADGASSCPSARSPHDVRKARVTKYRNDGVPRGVVSDRLDASEDVLDKHYDRASQREKADRRWQFLNDD
;
A
#
# COMPACT_ATOMS: atom_id res chain seq x y z
N MET A 1 8.84 22.22 13.77
CA MET A 1 10.10 22.34 12.99
C MET A 1 10.30 21.20 12.01
N HIS A 2 10.75 20.00 12.39
CA HIS A 2 11.00 18.92 11.40
C HIS A 2 9.77 18.51 10.59
N LEU A 3 8.65 18.22 11.26
CA LEU A 3 7.41 17.83 10.58
C LEU A 3 6.86 18.95 9.67
N GLU A 4 6.96 20.21 10.10
CA GLU A 4 6.58 21.38 9.30
C GLU A 4 7.49 21.55 8.06
N SER A 5 8.80 21.28 8.19
CA SER A 5 9.72 21.34 7.06
C SER A 5 9.38 20.32 5.96
N MET A 6 8.64 19.26 6.31
CA MET A 6 8.17 18.24 5.37
C MET A 6 6.81 18.56 4.75
N GLU A 7 6.14 19.63 5.17
CA GLU A 7 4.75 19.95 4.79
C GLU A 7 4.60 20.20 3.29
N HIS A 8 5.62 20.78 2.66
CA HIS A 8 5.59 21.13 1.24
C HIS A 8 6.13 20.03 0.31
N ASP A 9 7.03 19.17 0.80
CA ASP A 9 7.80 18.25 -0.03
C ASP A 9 7.49 16.76 0.22
N ALA A 10 6.66 16.43 1.22
CA ALA A 10 6.32 15.06 1.55
C ALA A 10 4.81 14.82 1.65
N ALA A 11 4.37 13.67 1.15
CA ALA A 11 3.00 13.21 1.30
C ALA A 11 2.58 13.13 2.79
N ASP A 12 1.34 13.49 3.12
CA ASP A 12 0.80 13.51 4.50
C ASP A 12 1.06 12.22 5.28
N TRP A 13 0.97 11.06 4.62
CA TRP A 13 1.19 9.76 5.27
C TRP A 13 2.65 9.57 5.71
N THR A 14 3.61 10.18 5.01
CA THR A 14 5.03 10.20 5.39
C THR A 14 5.22 11.02 6.67
N GLN A 15 4.53 12.16 6.80
CA GLN A 15 4.54 12.96 8.02
C GLN A 15 3.93 12.20 9.21
N VAL A 16 2.78 11.55 9.01
CA VAL A 16 2.15 10.71 10.06
C VAL A 16 3.07 9.55 10.48
N SER A 17 3.78 8.92 9.52
CA SER A 17 4.76 7.88 9.83
C SER A 17 5.94 8.45 10.63
N HIS A 18 6.42 9.64 10.27
CA HIS A 18 7.49 10.32 10.99
C HIS A 18 7.08 10.64 12.43
N GLU A 19 5.91 11.25 12.60
CA GLU A 19 5.35 11.58 13.89
C GLU A 19 5.24 10.34 14.80
N SER A 20 4.69 9.24 14.27
CA SER A 20 4.56 7.99 15.01
C SER A 20 5.90 7.42 15.49
N HIS A 21 6.92 7.39 14.63
CA HIS A 21 8.26 6.92 15.00
C HIS A 21 8.97 7.87 15.98
N LEU A 22 8.86 9.18 15.77
CA LEU A 22 9.51 10.19 16.62
C LEU A 22 8.88 10.29 18.00
N ARG A 23 7.57 10.03 18.15
CA ARG A 23 6.94 9.92 19.48
C ARG A 23 7.58 8.82 20.33
N ALA A 24 7.93 7.68 19.72
CA ALA A 24 8.64 6.62 20.45
C ALA A 24 10.04 7.07 20.89
N PHE A 25 10.74 7.87 20.08
CA PHE A 25 12.04 8.43 20.43
C PHE A 25 11.95 9.46 21.56
N VAL A 26 10.95 10.35 21.51
CA VAL A 26 10.69 11.33 22.57
C VAL A 26 10.34 10.66 23.89
N GLU A 27 9.51 9.61 23.87
CA GLU A 27 9.22 8.81 25.06
C GLU A 27 10.49 8.20 25.64
N TRP A 28 11.32 7.59 24.78
CA TRP A 28 12.58 7.01 25.21
C TRP A 28 13.51 8.05 25.85
N CYS A 29 13.66 9.23 25.23
CA CYS A 29 14.46 10.33 25.78
C CYS A 29 14.02 10.71 27.19
N ARG A 30 12.70 10.84 27.41
CA ARG A 30 12.12 11.25 28.70
C ARG A 30 12.19 10.17 29.77
N GLU A 31 11.88 8.93 29.41
CA GLU A 31 11.67 7.86 30.39
C GLU A 31 12.92 7.00 30.65
N HIS A 32 13.84 6.93 29.67
CA HIS A 32 14.96 5.98 29.71
C HIS A 32 16.31 6.65 29.44
N GLY A 33 16.37 7.60 28.51
CA GLY A 33 17.61 8.26 28.10
C GLY A 33 18.04 9.39 29.05
N GLY A 34 17.11 10.00 29.79
CA GLY A 34 17.40 11.17 30.61
C GLY A 34 17.86 12.37 29.78
N ILE A 35 17.32 12.50 28.56
CA ILE A 35 17.71 13.52 27.58
C ILE A 35 16.69 14.66 27.63
N ASP A 36 17.10 15.79 28.17
CA ASP A 36 16.29 17.01 28.27
C ASP A 36 16.63 18.04 27.19
N SER A 37 17.82 17.93 26.58
CA SER A 37 18.26 18.77 25.46
C SER A 37 18.75 17.91 24.30
N MET A 38 18.49 18.38 23.08
CA MET A 38 19.03 17.75 21.86
C MET A 38 20.56 17.78 21.84
N ALA A 39 21.18 18.78 22.46
CA ALA A 39 22.63 18.92 22.56
C ALA A 39 23.30 17.81 23.39
N ASP A 40 22.53 17.10 24.21
CA ASP A 40 23.05 16.03 25.08
C ASP A 40 23.08 14.66 24.37
N LEU A 41 22.51 14.56 23.15
CA LEU A 41 22.44 13.30 22.41
C LEU A 41 23.78 12.89 21.83
N ASP A 42 24.16 11.64 22.07
CA ASP A 42 25.34 11.03 21.46
C ASP A 42 25.04 9.70 20.73
N GLY A 43 26.07 9.09 20.15
CA GLY A 43 25.94 7.80 19.45
C GLY A 43 25.54 6.63 20.36
N ARG A 44 25.87 6.68 21.66
CA ARG A 44 25.49 5.65 22.63
C ARG A 44 23.99 5.70 22.89
N ASP A 45 23.41 6.89 22.98
CA ASP A 45 21.98 7.08 23.14
C ASP A 45 21.20 6.50 21.96
N LEU A 46 21.66 6.79 20.73
CA LEU A 46 21.05 6.24 19.51
C LEU A 46 21.07 4.69 19.50
N TYR A 47 22.14 4.09 20.02
CA TYR A 47 22.25 2.65 20.14
C TYR A 47 21.33 2.07 21.22
N GLN A 48 21.21 2.75 22.37
CA GLN A 48 20.29 2.36 23.43
C GLN A 48 18.82 2.47 22.98
N PHE A 49 18.46 3.56 22.30
CA PHE A 49 17.15 3.71 21.68
C PHE A 49 16.85 2.56 20.72
N ARG A 50 17.81 2.18 19.85
CA ARG A 50 17.65 1.04 18.94
C ARG A 50 17.32 -0.25 19.71
N ILE A 51 18.05 -0.56 20.78
CA ILE A 51 17.81 -1.78 21.57
C ILE A 51 16.42 -1.72 22.22
N TRP A 52 16.10 -0.60 22.87
CA TRP A 52 14.82 -0.41 23.54
C TRP A 52 13.65 -0.55 22.56
N ARG A 53 13.76 0.10 21.40
CA ARG A 53 12.72 0.04 20.37
C ARG A 53 12.61 -1.35 19.77
N ARG A 54 13.72 -2.05 19.53
CA ARG A 54 13.75 -3.44 19.09
C ARG A 54 13.01 -4.35 20.05
N ASN A 55 13.23 -4.19 21.35
CA ASN A 55 12.59 -4.98 22.41
C ASN A 55 11.16 -4.48 22.75
N GLY A 56 10.43 -4.00 21.74
CA GLY A 56 9.02 -3.65 21.91
C GLY A 56 8.74 -2.34 22.63
N GLY A 57 9.75 -1.54 22.98
CA GLY A 57 9.56 -0.21 23.59
C GLY A 57 8.57 0.64 22.80
N TYR A 58 7.65 1.33 23.47
CA TYR A 58 6.50 2.06 22.87
C TYR A 58 5.41 1.18 22.20
N SER A 59 5.45 -0.15 22.35
CA SER A 59 4.41 -1.05 21.80
C SER A 59 3.27 -1.37 22.78
N LYS A 60 3.25 -0.73 23.96
CA LYS A 60 2.24 -0.90 25.02
C LYS A 60 2.03 -2.38 25.42
N GLY A 61 3.10 -3.17 25.48
CA GLY A 61 3.05 -4.60 25.82
C GLY A 61 2.41 -5.50 24.75
N LYS A 62 2.13 -5.00 23.55
CA LYS A 62 1.52 -5.78 22.46
C LYS A 62 2.53 -6.59 21.64
N THR A 63 3.81 -6.33 21.81
CA THR A 63 4.87 -6.92 20.98
C THR A 63 6.17 -6.91 21.77
N ASP A 64 6.75 -8.09 21.96
CA ASP A 64 8.00 -8.26 22.71
C ASP A 64 9.23 -7.88 21.87
N GLU A 65 9.22 -8.19 20.57
CA GLU A 65 10.28 -7.79 19.63
C GLU A 65 9.67 -7.28 18.32
N LEU A 66 10.12 -6.11 17.86
CA LEU A 66 9.69 -5.54 16.59
C LEU A 66 10.38 -6.22 15.40
N ALA A 67 9.60 -6.43 14.34
CA ALA A 67 10.14 -6.94 13.08
C ALA A 67 11.30 -6.06 12.56
N PRO A 68 12.36 -6.65 11.96
CA PRO A 68 13.55 -5.93 11.50
C PRO A 68 13.23 -4.71 10.62
N LYS A 69 12.27 -4.85 9.69
CA LYS A 69 11.82 -3.78 8.81
C LYS A 69 11.19 -2.60 9.56
N THR A 70 10.44 -2.86 10.63
CA THR A 70 9.84 -1.83 11.49
C THR A 70 10.92 -1.04 12.21
N ILE A 71 11.95 -1.71 12.72
CA ILE A 71 13.11 -1.07 13.34
C ILE A 71 13.91 -0.25 12.36
N HIS A 72 14.18 -0.80 11.17
CA HIS A 72 14.83 -0.05 10.10
C HIS A 72 14.05 1.23 9.77
N GLY A 73 12.72 1.15 9.63
CA GLY A 73 11.87 2.32 9.39
C GLY A 73 11.97 3.36 10.50
N ALA A 74 11.88 2.96 11.76
CA ALA A 74 12.00 3.87 12.90
C ALA A 74 13.35 4.59 12.95
N LEU A 75 14.44 3.85 12.72
CA LEU A 75 15.80 4.41 12.72
C LEU A 75 16.08 5.25 11.48
N ALA A 76 15.51 4.92 10.33
CA ALA A 76 15.63 5.74 9.12
C ALA A 76 14.92 7.10 9.31
N THR A 77 13.73 7.10 9.93
CA THR A 77 13.05 8.33 10.35
C THR A 77 13.91 9.13 11.33
N LEU A 78 14.45 8.48 12.36
CA LEU A 78 15.32 9.14 13.34
C LEU A 78 16.54 9.79 12.67
N ARG A 79 17.19 9.09 11.74
CA ARG A 79 18.31 9.64 10.96
C ARG A 79 17.90 10.86 10.14
N SER A 80 16.74 10.82 9.48
CA SER A 80 16.23 11.96 8.71
C SER A 80 15.96 13.17 9.62
N PHE A 81 15.38 12.94 10.81
CA PHE A 81 15.16 13.95 11.82
C PHE A 81 16.48 14.55 12.35
N LEU A 82 17.46 13.72 12.71
CA LEU A 82 18.76 14.21 13.20
C LEU A 82 19.52 15.00 12.13
N ARG A 83 19.38 14.63 10.85
CA ARG A 83 19.93 15.42 9.75
C ARG A 83 19.30 16.81 9.68
N PHE A 84 17.99 16.92 9.87
CA PHE A 84 17.33 18.21 9.99
C PHE A 84 17.84 18.99 11.23
N CYS A 85 17.96 18.32 12.38
CA CYS A 85 18.49 18.95 13.59
C CYS A 85 19.92 19.48 13.41
N ALA A 86 20.79 18.76 12.69
CA ALA A 86 22.13 19.21 12.36
C ALA A 86 22.11 20.48 11.49
N GLN A 87 21.20 20.55 10.50
CA GLN A 87 21.05 21.73 9.63
C GLN A 87 20.63 23.00 10.39
N ILE A 88 19.93 22.86 11.52
CA ILE A 88 19.52 23.97 12.37
C ILE A 88 20.39 24.11 13.64
N GLU A 89 21.54 23.45 13.66
CA GLU A 89 22.53 23.51 14.76
C GLU A 89 21.99 23.04 16.13
N ALA A 90 21.00 22.13 16.14
CA ALA A 90 20.39 21.60 17.36
C ALA A 90 21.12 20.36 17.93
N VAL A 91 21.98 19.71 17.14
CA VAL A 91 22.82 18.56 17.50
C VAL A 91 24.18 18.68 16.83
N GLU A 92 25.14 17.81 17.18
CA GLU A 92 26.39 17.69 16.43
C GLU A 92 26.14 17.41 14.94
N GLU A 93 26.93 18.05 14.07
CA GLU A 93 26.75 18.04 12.61
C GLU A 93 26.67 16.62 12.03
N ASP A 94 27.45 15.68 12.57
CA ASP A 94 27.58 14.30 12.08
C ASP A 94 26.74 13.26 12.85
N LEU A 95 25.95 13.67 13.85
CA LEU A 95 25.25 12.74 14.74
C LEU A 95 24.30 11.80 13.98
N TYR A 96 23.71 12.28 12.88
CA TYR A 96 22.83 11.46 12.05
C TYR A 96 23.55 10.26 11.40
N GLU A 97 24.86 10.33 11.19
CA GLU A 97 25.66 9.22 10.63
C GLU A 97 25.87 8.10 11.64
N LYS A 98 25.80 8.44 12.94
CA LYS A 98 25.97 7.50 14.06
C LYS A 98 24.71 6.64 14.29
N VAL A 99 23.61 6.86 13.56
CA VAL A 99 22.36 6.08 13.69
C VAL A 99 22.58 4.62 13.24
N PRO A 100 22.39 3.62 14.13
CA PRO A 100 22.73 2.23 13.86
C PRO A 100 21.65 1.50 13.05
N LEU A 101 21.53 1.81 11.76
CA LEU A 101 20.58 1.14 10.86
C LEU A 101 20.91 -0.35 10.71
N PRO A 102 19.96 -1.27 10.98
CA PRO A 102 20.18 -2.69 10.74
C PRO A 102 20.27 -2.95 9.23
N SER A 103 21.18 -3.81 8.79
CA SER A 103 21.14 -4.35 7.42
C SER A 103 19.93 -5.27 7.30
N LEU A 104 19.01 -4.96 6.38
CA LEU A 104 17.92 -5.88 6.04
C LEU A 104 18.41 -6.86 4.98
N SER A 105 18.20 -8.15 5.17
CA SER A 105 18.29 -9.11 4.07
C SER A 105 17.12 -8.91 3.10
N LYS A 106 17.29 -9.34 1.83
CA LYS A 106 16.21 -9.28 0.81
C LYS A 106 14.91 -9.97 1.25
N HIS A 107 15.00 -10.95 2.15
CA HIS A 107 13.85 -11.67 2.71
C HIS A 107 13.13 -10.83 3.77
N GLU A 108 13.85 -10.11 4.62
CA GLU A 108 13.27 -9.25 5.67
C GLU A 108 12.61 -7.97 5.12
N GLU A 109 12.95 -7.58 3.88
CA GLU A 109 12.31 -6.45 3.20
C GLU A 109 10.90 -6.73 2.68
N VAL A 110 10.53 -8.00 2.48
CA VAL A 110 9.30 -8.38 1.77
C VAL A 110 8.31 -9.01 2.75
N SER A 111 7.04 -8.59 2.69
CA SER A 111 5.98 -9.28 3.43
C SER A 111 5.71 -10.65 2.79
N ASP A 112 5.80 -11.71 3.60
CA ASP A 112 5.52 -13.11 3.20
C ASP A 112 4.05 -13.35 2.82
N SER A 113 3.14 -12.41 3.12
CA SER A 113 1.74 -12.53 2.75
C SER A 113 1.58 -12.49 1.24
N THR A 114 0.90 -13.46 0.64
CA THR A 114 0.59 -13.52 -0.79
C THR A 114 -0.80 -14.10 -1.00
N ILE A 115 -1.42 -13.77 -2.14
CA ILE A 115 -2.63 -14.45 -2.61
C ILE A 115 -2.34 -15.07 -3.96
N GLU A 116 -2.76 -16.30 -4.14
CA GLU A 116 -2.69 -17.01 -5.41
C GLU A 116 -3.57 -16.28 -6.44
N PRO A 117 -3.08 -15.99 -7.65
CA PRO A 117 -3.87 -15.30 -8.68
C PRO A 117 -5.23 -15.94 -8.96
N GLU A 118 -5.31 -17.26 -8.85
CA GLU A 118 -6.50 -18.08 -9.10
C GLU A 118 -7.61 -17.85 -8.05
N ARG A 119 -7.26 -17.33 -6.86
CA ARG A 119 -8.25 -16.97 -5.84
C ARG A 119 -8.99 -15.68 -6.13
N VAL A 120 -8.48 -14.82 -7.02
CA VAL A 120 -9.06 -13.49 -7.27
C VAL A 120 -10.30 -13.52 -8.18
N PRO A 121 -10.31 -14.25 -9.32
CA PRO A 121 -11.50 -14.30 -10.19
C PRO A 121 -12.79 -14.71 -9.47
N PRO A 122 -12.84 -15.77 -8.64
CA PRO A 122 -14.06 -16.13 -7.93
C PRO A 122 -14.60 -15.03 -7.00
N ILE A 123 -13.70 -14.20 -6.43
CA ILE A 123 -14.11 -13.05 -5.61
C ILE A 123 -14.74 -11.97 -6.50
N LEU A 124 -14.14 -11.66 -7.65
CA LEU A 124 -14.68 -10.70 -8.60
C LEU A 124 -16.02 -11.17 -9.18
N ASP A 125 -16.15 -12.46 -9.48
CA ASP A 125 -17.40 -13.05 -9.98
C ASP A 125 -18.50 -12.89 -8.93
N TYR A 126 -18.22 -13.23 -7.67
CA TYR A 126 -19.15 -13.01 -6.55
C TYR A 126 -19.55 -11.54 -6.43
N LEU A 127 -18.57 -10.62 -6.45
CA LEU A 127 -18.84 -9.18 -6.36
C LEU A 127 -19.65 -8.68 -7.55
N SER A 128 -19.39 -9.17 -8.75
CA SER A 128 -20.14 -8.80 -9.96
C SER A 128 -21.58 -9.30 -9.93
N GLN A 129 -21.85 -10.42 -9.26
CA GLN A 129 -23.19 -11.00 -9.17
C GLN A 129 -24.01 -10.41 -8.02
N TYR A 130 -23.44 -10.30 -6.82
CA TYR A 130 -24.17 -10.00 -5.60
C TYR A 130 -23.91 -8.58 -5.06
N GLU A 131 -22.82 -7.95 -5.48
CA GLU A 131 -22.40 -6.62 -5.03
C GLU A 131 -22.19 -5.69 -6.24
N TYR A 132 -22.94 -5.93 -7.31
CA TYR A 132 -22.77 -5.26 -8.60
C TYR A 132 -22.79 -3.73 -8.45
N ALA A 133 -21.89 -3.06 -9.17
CA ALA A 133 -21.66 -1.62 -9.10
C ALA A 133 -21.55 -1.02 -7.68
N SER A 134 -21.35 -1.83 -6.64
CA SER A 134 -21.14 -1.32 -5.29
C SER A 134 -19.76 -0.69 -5.18
N ARG A 135 -19.56 0.12 -4.13
CA ARG A 135 -18.24 0.68 -3.80
C ARG A 135 -17.18 -0.42 -3.65
N GLU A 136 -17.55 -1.54 -3.03
CA GLU A 136 -16.63 -2.65 -2.80
C GLU A 136 -16.23 -3.32 -4.13
N HIS A 137 -17.20 -3.57 -5.01
CA HIS A 137 -16.96 -4.11 -6.35
C HIS A 137 -16.08 -3.16 -7.18
N VAL A 138 -16.38 -1.87 -7.21
CA VAL A 138 -15.57 -0.87 -7.94
C VAL A 138 -14.13 -0.82 -7.42
N ILE A 139 -13.91 -0.83 -6.11
CA ILE A 139 -12.55 -0.82 -5.53
C ILE A 139 -11.76 -2.06 -5.98
N TRP A 140 -12.38 -3.25 -5.95
CA TRP A 140 -11.76 -4.49 -6.42
C TRP A 140 -11.46 -4.46 -7.92
N THR A 141 -12.43 -4.02 -8.72
CA THR A 141 -12.32 -3.90 -10.18
C THR A 141 -11.18 -2.95 -10.57
N LEU A 142 -11.09 -1.78 -9.93
CA LEU A 142 -10.02 -0.81 -10.21
C LEU A 142 -8.63 -1.40 -9.93
N ILE A 143 -8.44 -2.04 -8.78
CA ILE A 143 -7.12 -2.59 -8.40
C ILE A 143 -6.78 -3.80 -9.27
N TRP A 144 -7.72 -4.70 -9.53
CA TRP A 144 -7.40 -5.89 -10.33
C TRP A 144 -7.13 -5.52 -11.79
N HIS A 145 -7.99 -4.71 -12.42
CA HIS A 145 -7.89 -4.47 -13.86
C HIS A 145 -6.83 -3.46 -14.24
N THR A 146 -6.57 -2.46 -13.41
CA THR A 146 -5.52 -1.45 -13.69
C THR A 146 -4.22 -1.74 -12.94
N GLY A 147 -4.29 -2.57 -11.91
CA GLY A 147 -3.19 -2.79 -10.99
C GLY A 147 -2.96 -1.63 -10.03
N ALA A 148 -3.72 -0.54 -10.04
CA ALA A 148 -3.44 0.65 -9.25
C ALA A 148 -3.17 0.37 -7.76
N ARG A 149 -2.26 1.15 -7.16
CA ARG A 149 -2.10 1.19 -5.70
C ARG A 149 -3.35 1.78 -5.06
N SER A 150 -3.62 1.45 -3.80
CA SER A 150 -4.74 2.03 -3.04
C SER A 150 -4.75 3.56 -3.04
N GLY A 151 -3.57 4.20 -2.96
CA GLY A 151 -3.45 5.65 -3.09
C GLY A 151 -3.91 6.17 -4.46
N GLY A 152 -3.55 5.49 -5.55
CA GLY A 152 -4.02 5.83 -6.89
C GLY A 152 -5.54 5.66 -7.04
N VAL A 153 -6.12 4.61 -6.46
CA VAL A 153 -7.59 4.43 -6.44
C VAL A 153 -8.29 5.55 -5.67
N ARG A 154 -7.74 5.94 -4.51
CA ARG A 154 -8.26 7.06 -3.71
C ARG A 154 -8.13 8.40 -4.45
N ALA A 155 -7.10 8.57 -5.28
CA ALA A 155 -6.79 9.82 -5.97
C ALA A 155 -7.72 10.11 -7.16
N LEU A 156 -8.35 9.10 -7.77
CA LEU A 156 -9.23 9.28 -8.92
C LEU A 156 -10.42 10.19 -8.60
N ASP A 157 -10.60 11.20 -9.44
CA ASP A 157 -11.79 12.05 -9.53
C ASP A 157 -12.69 11.61 -10.69
N LEU A 158 -13.95 12.07 -10.73
CA LEU A 158 -14.84 11.80 -11.87
C LEU A 158 -14.26 12.28 -13.20
N ARG A 159 -13.54 13.42 -13.19
CA ARG A 159 -12.87 13.99 -14.37
C ARG A 159 -11.69 13.14 -14.88
N ASP A 160 -11.24 12.18 -14.08
CA ASP A 160 -10.13 11.31 -14.43
C ASP A 160 -10.61 10.02 -15.12
N ALA A 161 -11.92 9.88 -15.35
CA ALA A 161 -12.55 8.68 -15.88
C ALA A 161 -13.25 8.95 -17.22
N ASP A 162 -12.61 8.52 -18.30
CA ASP A 162 -13.16 8.55 -19.65
C ASP A 162 -13.92 7.24 -19.90
N LEU A 163 -15.20 7.20 -19.52
CA LEU A 163 -16.00 5.97 -19.54
C LEU A 163 -16.87 5.81 -20.79
N ASP A 164 -17.39 6.91 -21.32
CA ASP A 164 -18.33 6.94 -22.45
C ASP A 164 -17.59 7.16 -23.78
N THR A 165 -16.68 6.25 -24.11
CA THR A 165 -15.95 6.27 -25.39
C THR A 165 -15.73 4.85 -25.90
N ASP A 166 -15.44 4.68 -27.20
CA ASP A 166 -15.06 3.38 -27.78
C ASP A 166 -13.81 2.80 -27.12
N THR A 167 -12.99 3.70 -26.58
CA THR A 167 -11.77 3.36 -25.91
C THR A 167 -11.82 3.99 -24.50
N PRO A 168 -12.44 3.33 -23.51
CA PRO A 168 -12.52 3.88 -22.17
C PRO A 168 -11.21 3.73 -21.38
N GLY A 169 -10.96 4.62 -20.41
CA GLY A 169 -9.74 4.61 -19.61
C GLY A 169 -9.80 5.49 -18.37
N LEU A 170 -8.72 5.43 -17.59
CA LEU A 170 -8.57 6.15 -16.33
C LEU A 170 -7.23 6.86 -16.30
N ASN A 171 -7.24 8.15 -15.97
CA ASN A 171 -6.05 8.97 -15.84
C ASN A 171 -5.60 9.05 -14.36
N TYR A 172 -4.43 8.53 -14.03
CA TYR A 172 -3.85 8.69 -12.69
C TYR A 172 -3.00 9.94 -12.69
N VAL A 173 -3.33 10.89 -11.81
CA VAL A 173 -2.70 12.23 -11.76
C VAL A 173 -2.16 12.51 -10.36
N HIS A 174 -0.96 13.07 -10.27
CA HIS A 174 -0.29 13.43 -9.04
C HIS A 174 -0.82 14.76 -8.51
N ARG A 175 -1.37 14.75 -7.27
CA ARG A 175 -1.98 15.95 -6.66
C ARG A 175 -1.61 16.09 -5.17
N PRO A 176 -0.33 16.38 -4.87
CA PRO A 176 0.18 16.43 -3.49
C PRO A 176 -0.49 17.55 -2.70
N GLY A 177 -0.60 18.76 -3.28
CA GLY A 177 -1.22 19.92 -2.63
C GLY A 177 -2.73 19.82 -2.38
N SER A 178 -3.38 18.70 -2.73
CA SER A 178 -4.79 18.43 -2.39
C SER A 178 -4.99 17.09 -1.68
N GLY A 179 -3.93 16.55 -1.04
CA GLY A 179 -4.00 15.35 -0.20
C GLY A 179 -4.16 14.03 -0.98
N THR A 180 -3.84 14.01 -2.28
CA THR A 180 -3.83 12.77 -3.09
C THR A 180 -2.57 12.65 -3.96
N PRO A 181 -1.36 12.58 -3.37
CA PRO A 181 -0.14 12.27 -4.10
C PRO A 181 -0.15 10.82 -4.60
N LEU A 182 0.42 10.60 -5.78
CA LEU A 182 0.82 9.28 -6.26
C LEU A 182 2.11 8.83 -5.59
N LYS A 183 2.40 7.52 -5.60
CA LYS A 183 3.58 6.97 -4.89
C LYS A 183 4.90 7.41 -5.52
N ASN A 184 4.93 7.46 -6.85
CA ASN A 184 6.11 7.78 -7.64
C ASN A 184 5.97 9.19 -8.23
N ASP A 185 5.28 10.07 -7.51
CA ASP A 185 5.05 11.46 -7.90
C ASP A 185 4.57 11.61 -9.36
N ASP A 186 5.13 12.55 -10.11
CA ASP A 186 4.79 12.79 -11.51
C ASP A 186 5.13 11.58 -12.40
N ASP A 187 6.18 10.81 -12.07
CA ASP A 187 6.54 9.57 -12.78
C ASP A 187 5.47 8.46 -12.60
N GLY A 188 4.59 8.62 -11.61
CA GLY A 188 3.45 7.74 -11.40
C GLY A 188 2.23 8.04 -12.29
N GLU A 189 2.22 9.19 -12.97
CA GLU A 189 1.11 9.60 -13.83
C GLU A 189 0.99 8.72 -15.06
N ARG A 190 -0.23 8.29 -15.38
CA ARG A 190 -0.47 7.39 -16.52
C ARG A 190 -1.94 7.29 -16.89
N TYR A 191 -2.18 7.02 -18.16
CA TYR A 191 -3.50 6.67 -18.68
C TYR A 191 -3.64 5.16 -18.86
N ASN A 192 -4.55 4.55 -18.09
CA ASN A 192 -4.81 3.12 -18.15
C ASN A 192 -6.08 2.82 -18.93
N ARG A 193 -5.92 2.21 -20.11
CA ARG A 193 -7.00 1.56 -20.86
C ARG A 193 -7.75 0.56 -19.98
N ILE A 194 -9.08 0.62 -19.98
CA ILE A 194 -9.96 -0.37 -19.35
C ILE A 194 -10.87 -1.01 -20.40
N SER A 195 -11.45 -2.17 -20.08
CA SER A 195 -12.44 -2.79 -20.96
C SER A 195 -13.78 -2.06 -20.87
N ARG A 196 -14.62 -2.22 -21.89
CA ARG A 196 -15.99 -1.66 -21.88
C ARG A 196 -16.81 -2.19 -20.69
N SER A 197 -16.68 -3.46 -20.33
CA SER A 197 -17.36 -4.02 -19.15
C SER A 197 -16.92 -3.37 -17.83
N VAL A 198 -15.62 -3.06 -17.68
CA VAL A 198 -15.14 -2.30 -16.51
C VAL A 198 -15.69 -0.89 -16.55
N ALA A 199 -15.70 -0.22 -17.70
CA ALA A 199 -16.24 1.12 -17.85
C ALA A 199 -17.74 1.18 -17.50
N SER A 200 -18.56 0.24 -17.98
CA SER A 200 -19.97 0.12 -17.62
C SER A 200 -20.17 -0.07 -16.12
N THR A 201 -19.37 -0.94 -15.48
CA THR A 201 -19.44 -1.12 -14.02
C THR A 201 -19.13 0.17 -13.25
N LEU A 202 -18.14 0.95 -13.72
CA LEU A 202 -17.81 2.25 -13.11
C LEU A 202 -18.91 3.28 -13.35
N GLN A 203 -19.51 3.29 -14.55
CA GLN A 203 -20.60 4.21 -14.90
C GLN A 203 -21.84 3.92 -14.05
N ASP A 204 -22.26 2.65 -13.94
CA ASP A 204 -23.38 2.24 -13.10
C ASP A 204 -23.15 2.58 -11.61
N TYR A 205 -21.89 2.51 -11.15
CA TYR A 205 -21.55 2.97 -9.82
C TYR A 205 -21.76 4.48 -9.66
N ILE A 206 -21.28 5.27 -10.63
CA ILE A 206 -21.41 6.73 -10.66
C ILE A 206 -22.88 7.17 -10.67
N ASP A 207 -23.70 6.50 -11.48
CA ASP A 207 -25.10 6.86 -11.70
C ASP A 207 -26.04 6.35 -10.60
N GLY A 208 -25.62 5.36 -9.81
CA GLY A 208 -26.42 4.79 -8.73
C GLY A 208 -25.77 4.90 -7.34
N PRO A 209 -25.01 3.89 -6.87
CA PRO A 209 -24.58 3.80 -5.47
C PRO A 209 -23.60 4.88 -4.98
N ARG A 210 -22.85 5.53 -5.88
CA ARG A 210 -21.86 6.56 -5.53
C ARG A 210 -22.54 7.73 -4.81
N LYS A 211 -21.93 8.20 -3.72
CA LYS A 211 -22.39 9.42 -3.03
C LYS A 211 -21.87 10.64 -3.78
N ASN A 212 -22.77 11.55 -4.15
CA ASN A 212 -22.41 12.81 -4.81
C ASN A 212 -21.92 13.82 -3.77
N VAL A 213 -20.62 13.74 -3.47
CA VAL A 213 -19.93 14.58 -2.49
C VAL A 213 -18.67 15.16 -3.10
N GLU A 214 -18.28 16.34 -2.61
CA GLU A 214 -16.99 16.97 -2.87
C GLU A 214 -16.06 16.74 -1.67
N ASP A 215 -14.75 16.75 -1.91
CA ASP A 215 -13.76 16.78 -0.84
C ASP A 215 -13.46 18.21 -0.39
N ASP A 216 -12.61 18.35 0.64
CA ASP A 216 -12.24 19.65 1.23
C ASP A 216 -11.53 20.60 0.26
N HIS A 217 -11.14 20.12 -0.93
CA HIS A 217 -10.54 20.89 -2.01
C HIS A 217 -11.51 21.14 -3.19
N GLY A 218 -12.81 20.87 -3.01
CA GLY A 218 -13.84 21.06 -4.04
C GLY A 218 -13.76 20.04 -5.19
N ARG A 219 -13.02 18.94 -5.02
CA ARG A 219 -12.91 17.91 -6.06
C ARG A 219 -14.02 16.88 -5.89
N ARG A 220 -14.45 16.26 -6.99
CA ARG A 220 -15.48 15.21 -7.01
C ARG A 220 -14.81 13.84 -7.11
N PRO A 221 -14.58 13.12 -6.00
CA PRO A 221 -13.85 11.86 -6.01
C PRO A 221 -14.65 10.79 -6.75
N LEU A 222 -13.98 9.87 -7.46
CA LEU A 222 -14.64 8.72 -8.08
C LEU A 222 -15.23 7.82 -7.00
N VAL A 223 -14.40 7.35 -6.05
CA VAL A 223 -14.84 6.45 -4.97
C VAL A 223 -15.15 7.24 -3.70
N THR A 224 -16.42 7.22 -3.29
CA THR A 224 -16.93 8.02 -2.18
C THR A 224 -17.56 7.18 -1.07
N THR A 225 -17.69 7.80 0.09
CA THR A 225 -18.42 7.32 1.26
C THR A 225 -19.41 8.40 1.72
N ARG A 226 -20.21 8.11 2.75
CA ARG A 226 -21.04 9.14 3.40
C ARG A 226 -20.23 10.29 4.03
N TYR A 227 -18.92 10.12 4.20
CA TYR A 227 -17.99 11.08 4.79
C TYR A 227 -17.05 11.73 3.75
N GLY A 228 -17.36 11.66 2.45
CA GLY A 228 -16.46 12.18 1.40
C GLY A 228 -15.61 11.10 0.73
N ARG A 229 -14.43 11.49 0.24
CA ARG A 229 -13.45 10.62 -0.45
C ARG A 229 -13.08 9.40 0.39
N VAL A 230 -13.09 8.21 -0.20
CA VAL A 230 -12.79 6.94 0.50
C VAL A 230 -11.39 6.94 1.12
N SER A 231 -11.26 6.58 2.41
CA SER A 231 -9.97 6.49 3.10
C SER A 231 -9.13 5.29 2.65
N SER A 232 -7.82 5.38 2.80
CA SER A 232 -6.90 4.26 2.56
C SER A 232 -7.22 3.06 3.46
N SER A 233 -7.63 3.30 4.70
CA SER A 233 -8.08 2.26 5.62
C SER A 233 -9.36 1.56 5.13
N SER A 234 -10.32 2.31 4.59
CA SER A 234 -11.55 1.74 4.03
C SER A 234 -11.26 0.83 2.85
N ILE A 235 -10.39 1.27 1.91
CA ILE A 235 -9.92 0.42 0.81
C ILE A 235 -9.28 -0.84 1.35
N ARG A 236 -8.39 -0.74 2.35
CA ARG A 236 -7.73 -1.92 2.93
C ARG A 236 -8.74 -2.90 3.55
N GLN A 237 -9.73 -2.40 4.28
CA GLN A 237 -10.79 -3.20 4.89
C GLN A 237 -11.67 -3.91 3.84
N THR A 238 -11.93 -3.30 2.70
CA THR A 238 -12.60 -3.94 1.55
C THR A 238 -11.90 -5.23 1.12
N PHE A 239 -10.57 -5.23 1.05
CA PHE A 239 -9.81 -6.42 0.66
C PHE A 239 -9.79 -7.47 1.75
N TYR A 240 -9.56 -7.08 3.00
CA TYR A 240 -9.63 -8.02 4.13
C TYR A 240 -10.99 -8.67 4.26
N ARG A 241 -12.06 -7.94 4.00
CA ARG A 241 -13.41 -8.50 3.98
C ARG A 241 -13.53 -9.60 2.93
N TRP A 242 -13.27 -9.28 1.66
CA TRP A 242 -13.64 -10.17 0.54
C TRP A 242 -12.62 -11.26 0.22
N THR A 243 -11.39 -11.16 0.75
CA THR A 243 -10.39 -12.24 0.65
C THR A 243 -10.65 -13.40 1.61
N ARG A 244 -11.53 -13.24 2.60
CA ARG A 244 -11.98 -14.33 3.48
C ARG A 244 -12.88 -15.29 2.69
N PRO A 245 -12.54 -16.59 2.58
CA PRO A 245 -13.30 -17.56 1.78
C PRO A 245 -14.78 -17.64 2.13
N CYS A 246 -15.13 -17.57 3.42
CA CYS A 246 -16.52 -17.60 3.90
C CYS A 246 -17.38 -16.45 3.37
N ARG A 247 -16.77 -15.31 2.99
CA ARG A 247 -17.50 -14.16 2.43
C ARG A 247 -17.94 -14.36 0.99
N VAL A 248 -17.37 -15.34 0.30
CA VAL A 248 -17.71 -15.69 -1.08
C VAL A 248 -18.29 -17.10 -1.18
N GLY A 249 -18.86 -17.60 -0.08
CA GLY A 249 -19.55 -18.89 -0.04
C GLY A 249 -18.64 -20.12 0.00
N VAL A 250 -17.34 -19.96 0.26
CA VAL A 250 -16.39 -21.06 0.38
C VAL A 250 -16.23 -21.45 1.85
N VAL A 251 -16.22 -22.75 2.13
CA VAL A 251 -16.02 -23.31 3.48
C VAL A 251 -14.74 -22.74 4.10
N CYS A 252 -14.79 -22.43 5.40
CA CYS A 252 -13.65 -21.87 6.11
C CYS A 252 -12.49 -22.87 6.15
N PRO A 253 -11.29 -22.53 5.62
CA PRO A 253 -10.14 -23.44 5.66
C PRO A 253 -9.51 -23.56 7.06
N HIS A 254 -9.95 -22.74 8.01
CA HIS A 254 -9.45 -22.70 9.39
C HIS A 254 -10.37 -23.45 10.37
N GLY A 255 -11.48 -24.03 9.90
CA GLY A 255 -12.45 -24.72 10.76
C GLY A 255 -13.34 -23.78 11.59
N GLU A 256 -13.29 -22.48 11.34
CA GLU A 256 -14.14 -21.50 12.04
C GLU A 256 -15.55 -21.42 11.45
N GLU A 257 -16.55 -21.29 12.34
CA GLU A 257 -17.95 -21.07 11.96
C GLU A 257 -18.22 -19.57 11.73
N PRO A 258 -18.77 -19.14 10.58
CA PRO A 258 -18.90 -17.73 10.24
C PRO A 258 -19.64 -16.86 11.26
N ASP A 259 -20.64 -17.43 11.94
CA ASP A 259 -21.50 -16.68 12.87
C ASP A 259 -20.84 -16.42 14.24
N THR A 260 -19.85 -17.24 14.61
CA THR A 260 -19.14 -17.14 15.90
C THR A 260 -17.68 -16.75 15.76
N CYS A 261 -17.15 -16.76 14.54
CA CYS A 261 -15.77 -16.42 14.23
C CYS A 261 -15.46 -14.95 14.59
N GLU A 262 -14.50 -14.74 15.48
CA GLU A 262 -14.03 -13.39 15.86
C GLU A 262 -13.53 -12.57 14.66
N TRP A 263 -12.95 -13.25 13.66
CA TRP A 263 -12.49 -12.62 12.44
C TRP A 263 -13.58 -12.32 11.44
N ALA A 264 -14.82 -12.81 11.62
CA ALA A 264 -15.95 -12.55 10.72
C ALA A 264 -16.56 -11.15 10.92
N THR A 265 -16.07 -10.38 11.89
CA THR A 265 -16.45 -8.99 12.14
C THR A 265 -15.74 -8.01 11.19
N ALA A 266 -16.13 -6.73 11.23
CA ALA A 266 -15.44 -5.67 10.47
C ALA A 266 -14.04 -5.38 11.04
N ASP A 267 -13.91 -5.33 12.36
CA ASP A 267 -12.66 -5.00 13.05
C ASP A 267 -11.71 -6.20 13.14
N GLY A 268 -12.24 -7.42 13.24
CA GLY A 268 -11.46 -8.65 13.26
C GLY A 268 -10.99 -9.13 11.88
N ALA A 269 -11.51 -8.55 10.78
CA ALA A 269 -11.26 -9.05 9.43
C ALA A 269 -9.76 -9.13 9.08
N SER A 270 -8.95 -8.16 9.52
CA SER A 270 -7.51 -8.13 9.24
C SER A 270 -6.72 -9.24 9.93
N SER A 271 -7.29 -9.86 10.97
CA SER A 271 -6.64 -10.91 11.76
C SER A 271 -6.91 -12.31 11.20
N CYS A 272 -7.84 -12.47 10.25
CA CYS A 272 -8.07 -13.75 9.60
C CYS A 272 -6.80 -14.22 8.85
N PRO A 273 -6.34 -15.47 9.01
CA PRO A 273 -5.18 -15.98 8.29
C PRO A 273 -5.37 -16.04 6.77
N SER A 274 -6.62 -15.98 6.27
CA SER A 274 -6.93 -15.88 4.84
C SER A 274 -7.10 -14.45 4.33
N ALA A 275 -7.13 -13.45 5.21
CA ALA A 275 -7.28 -12.05 4.82
C ALA A 275 -6.01 -11.55 4.12
N ARG A 276 -6.19 -10.83 3.02
CA ARG A 276 -5.11 -10.34 2.17
C ARG A 276 -5.31 -8.87 1.86
N SER A 277 -4.19 -8.15 1.79
CA SER A 277 -4.20 -6.71 1.59
C SER A 277 -4.40 -6.36 0.10
N PRO A 278 -4.74 -5.10 -0.22
CA PRO A 278 -4.74 -4.62 -1.60
C PRO A 278 -3.39 -4.85 -2.31
N HIS A 279 -2.29 -4.76 -1.55
CA HIS A 279 -0.94 -5.00 -2.07
C HIS A 279 -0.73 -6.47 -2.48
N ASP A 280 -1.31 -7.42 -1.74
CA ASP A 280 -1.20 -8.84 -2.08
C ASP A 280 -1.98 -9.16 -3.36
N VAL A 281 -3.18 -8.60 -3.52
CA VAL A 281 -3.95 -8.74 -4.77
C VAL A 281 -3.23 -8.10 -5.95
N ARG A 282 -2.58 -6.94 -5.76
CA ARG A 282 -1.73 -6.33 -6.79
C ARG A 282 -0.54 -7.23 -7.17
N LYS A 283 0.16 -7.83 -6.20
CA LYS A 283 1.23 -8.83 -6.48
C LYS A 283 0.68 -10.04 -7.25
N ALA A 284 -0.52 -10.49 -6.90
CA ALA A 284 -1.19 -11.56 -7.63
C ALA A 284 -1.50 -11.16 -9.08
N ARG A 285 -1.88 -9.89 -9.32
CA ARG A 285 -2.07 -9.37 -10.67
C ARG A 285 -0.78 -9.32 -11.48
N VAL A 286 0.34 -8.88 -10.88
CA VAL A 286 1.68 -8.95 -11.52
C VAL A 286 2.02 -10.39 -11.89
N THR A 287 1.79 -11.31 -10.96
CA THR A 287 2.02 -12.75 -11.16
C THR A 287 1.15 -13.32 -12.28
N LYS A 288 -0.13 -12.92 -12.36
CA LYS A 288 -1.03 -13.29 -13.46
C LYS A 288 -0.50 -12.78 -14.79
N TYR A 289 -0.14 -11.50 -14.92
CA TYR A 289 0.40 -10.97 -16.17
C TYR A 289 1.63 -11.73 -16.64
N ARG A 290 2.53 -12.09 -15.71
CA ARG A 290 3.68 -12.94 -16.01
C ARG A 290 3.26 -14.32 -16.52
N ASN A 291 2.32 -14.97 -15.84
CA ASN A 291 1.83 -16.30 -16.24
C ASN A 291 1.14 -16.26 -17.61
N ASP A 292 0.46 -15.16 -17.93
CA ASP A 292 -0.17 -14.90 -19.22
C ASP A 292 0.82 -14.42 -20.30
N GLY A 293 2.13 -14.37 -20.01
CA GLY A 293 3.17 -13.99 -20.97
C GLY A 293 3.24 -12.50 -21.31
N VAL A 294 2.60 -11.62 -20.54
CA VAL A 294 2.59 -10.18 -20.83
C VAL A 294 3.99 -9.59 -20.66
N PRO A 295 4.50 -8.82 -21.65
CA PRO A 295 5.82 -8.23 -21.59
C PRO A 295 6.04 -7.36 -20.36
N ARG A 296 7.22 -7.44 -19.77
CA ARG A 296 7.60 -6.73 -18.55
C ARG A 296 7.40 -5.22 -18.65
N GLY A 297 7.81 -4.60 -19.77
CA GLY A 297 7.63 -3.15 -19.98
C GLY A 297 6.16 -2.74 -19.94
N VAL A 298 5.29 -3.49 -20.60
CA VAL A 298 3.83 -3.25 -20.57
C VAL A 298 3.26 -3.35 -19.16
N VAL A 299 3.74 -4.32 -18.36
CA VAL A 299 3.33 -4.43 -16.96
C VAL A 299 3.87 -3.26 -16.14
N SER A 300 5.13 -2.88 -16.32
CA SER A 300 5.77 -1.73 -15.66
C SER A 300 4.94 -0.47 -15.85
N ASP A 301 4.65 -0.11 -17.10
CA ASP A 301 3.94 1.10 -17.47
C ASP A 301 2.51 1.09 -16.92
N ARG A 302 1.78 -0.02 -17.13
CA ARG A 302 0.39 -0.13 -16.67
C ARG A 302 0.26 -0.04 -15.15
N LEU A 303 1.18 -0.70 -14.44
CA LEU A 303 1.11 -0.84 -12.99
C LEU A 303 1.85 0.29 -12.27
N ASP A 304 2.67 1.08 -12.95
CA ASP A 304 3.65 1.95 -12.29
C ASP A 304 4.45 1.09 -11.27
N ALA A 305 5.16 0.06 -11.75
CA ALA A 305 5.90 -0.89 -10.90
C ALA A 305 7.41 -0.77 -11.14
N SER A 306 8.22 -0.70 -10.08
CA SER A 306 9.68 -0.62 -10.23
C SER A 306 10.28 -1.92 -10.75
N GLU A 307 11.47 -1.83 -11.35
CA GLU A 307 12.21 -2.98 -11.84
C GLU A 307 12.44 -4.04 -10.75
N ASP A 308 12.83 -3.64 -9.54
CA ASP A 308 13.01 -4.56 -8.41
C ASP A 308 11.76 -5.38 -8.07
N VAL A 309 10.57 -4.77 -8.23
CA VAL A 309 9.30 -5.49 -8.03
C VAL A 309 9.10 -6.48 -9.16
N LEU A 310 9.37 -6.09 -10.40
CA LEU A 310 9.21 -6.96 -11.56
C LEU A 310 10.21 -8.12 -11.56
N ASP A 311 11.48 -7.90 -11.21
CA ASP A 311 12.52 -8.94 -11.06
C ASP A 311 12.04 -10.06 -10.12
N LYS A 312 11.50 -9.68 -8.96
CA LYS A 312 10.98 -10.64 -7.97
C LYS A 312 9.91 -11.57 -8.54
N HIS A 313 9.14 -11.11 -9.52
CA HIS A 313 8.07 -11.89 -10.13
C HIS A 313 8.52 -12.58 -11.43
N TYR A 314 9.26 -11.90 -12.31
CA TYR A 314 9.61 -12.40 -13.65
C TYR A 314 10.85 -13.29 -13.65
N ASP A 315 11.83 -13.07 -12.76
CA ASP A 315 13.09 -13.82 -12.79
C ASP A 315 13.09 -15.16 -12.09
N ARG A 316 11.98 -15.53 -11.43
CA ARG A 316 11.80 -16.83 -10.77
C ARG A 316 11.51 -18.01 -11.70
N ALA A 317 11.45 -17.78 -13.01
CA ALA A 317 11.31 -18.85 -13.99
C ALA A 317 12.62 -19.66 -14.07
N SER A 318 12.54 -20.98 -14.00
CA SER A 318 13.66 -21.87 -14.30
C SER A 318 14.22 -21.57 -15.70
N GLN A 319 15.50 -21.89 -15.94
CA GLN A 319 16.12 -21.68 -17.26
C GLN A 319 15.29 -22.31 -18.40
N ARG A 320 14.60 -23.42 -18.11
CA ARG A 320 13.71 -24.13 -19.03
C ARG A 320 12.43 -23.34 -19.31
N GLU A 321 11.76 -22.81 -18.28
CA GLU A 321 10.58 -21.95 -18.48
C GLU A 321 10.94 -20.62 -19.17
N LYS A 322 12.13 -20.06 -18.90
CA LYS A 322 12.65 -18.91 -19.65
C LYS A 322 12.88 -19.26 -21.12
N ALA A 323 13.35 -20.48 -21.41
CA ALA A 323 13.52 -20.97 -22.79
C ALA A 323 12.18 -21.22 -23.50
N ASP A 324 11.22 -21.88 -22.85
CA ASP A 324 9.90 -22.16 -23.40
C ASP A 324 9.12 -20.87 -23.70
N ARG A 325 9.22 -19.85 -22.82
CA ARG A 325 8.64 -18.53 -23.09
C ARG A 325 9.32 -17.82 -24.26
N ARG A 326 10.65 -17.85 -24.35
CA ARG A 326 11.36 -17.29 -25.53
C ARG A 326 10.94 -18.03 -26.80
N TRP A 327 10.79 -19.35 -26.73
CA TRP A 327 10.34 -20.18 -27.85
C TRP A 327 8.95 -19.80 -28.36
N GLN A 328 8.02 -19.44 -27.47
CA GLN A 328 6.68 -18.92 -27.85
C GLN A 328 6.72 -17.61 -28.66
N PHE A 329 7.76 -16.78 -28.51
CA PHE A 329 7.93 -15.54 -29.28
C PHE A 329 8.88 -15.68 -30.47
N LEU A 330 9.60 -16.80 -30.58
CA LEU A 330 10.55 -17.09 -31.66
C LEU A 330 9.99 -18.08 -32.69
N ASN A 331 8.89 -18.77 -32.38
CA ASN A 331 8.18 -19.62 -33.31
C ASN A 331 7.11 -18.84 -34.08
N ASP A 332 7.49 -18.41 -35.28
CA ASP A 332 6.56 -18.11 -36.37
C ASP A 332 6.41 -19.40 -37.23
N ASP A 333 5.61 -20.36 -36.76
CA ASP A 333 5.09 -21.46 -37.59
C ASP A 333 3.56 -21.36 -37.71
#